data_AF-A0A9P7BHP9-F1
#
_entry.id   AF-A0A9P7BHP9-F1
#
_cell.length_a   1.000
_cell.length_b   1.000
_cell.length_c   1.000
_cell.angle_alpha   90.00
_cell.angle_beta   90.00
_cell.angle_gamma   90.00
#
_symmetry.space_group_name_H-M   'P 1'
#
loop_
_entity.id
_entity.type
_entity.pdbx_description
1 polymer ?
#
loop_
_entity_poly.entity_id
_entity_poly.type
_entity_poly.pdbx_seq_one_letter_code
_entity_poly.pdbx_strand_id
1 'polypeptide(L)'
;MAEPFSDSYLEKLSIYLREESNRRNISHSEIEHVFNHLMKNVHFQNSIQLHTSILSLKILSNYIADVPENCSFLMSLVKDDIYILPSNSIQLSNPSLDIKEITLFHKVTVILFNNLLTTNKESIPRKQCMDIFDNLIESFTLCESAGIETDNESLIEVIDECQSIIGKIDSERFLLLRDLCRYINDSAKSCGDEDLILLSSKVILKYSCNLEVVNNDSVKEELFFKLFSDINSVDDEQILLNISYELKIGSNQFFKKLLNLVFDSNGLLKITKGIPMLMIILSNEITTEFKMNEFLNIINIYDFNELYFNNIYPNLSLKLPWELQSIVLLNKIPISRILIGYDALNKYINKLSKLISYTTIQIRSDIISLQLVFLSKILANTKNKQQLEHILNYLTDIKLSNDYSKFSNEFKLVINQVYFPYLGISKRKNLQDEKFSNVLQIVLTDSSEIIQKSLIDKTPIQMKYLIELSQIFGFYVKNFKTQEWFVDSFQSFENIVEDSKRQIDLNNQKLTGYEQTAWNVLQDNFKYTDVLLKQSEKEYI
;
A
#
# COMPACT_ATOMS: atom_id res chain seq x y z
N MET A 1 -28.52 28.69 50.75
CA MET A 1 -28.89 28.74 49.32
C MET A 1 -28.49 27.39 48.76
N ALA A 2 -29.44 26.63 48.22
CA ALA A 2 -29.14 25.32 47.61
C ALA A 2 -28.25 25.56 46.38
N GLU A 3 -27.15 24.82 46.26
CA GLU A 3 -26.36 24.83 45.04
C GLU A 3 -27.25 24.41 43.87
N PRO A 4 -27.32 25.18 42.76
CA PRO A 4 -28.25 24.93 41.67
C PRO A 4 -28.02 23.61 40.91
N PHE A 5 -26.94 22.87 41.20
CA PHE A 5 -26.58 21.60 40.55
C PHE A 5 -26.31 20.47 41.57
N SER A 6 -27.31 20.13 42.39
CA SER A 6 -27.24 18.92 43.21
C SER A 6 -27.20 17.64 42.34
N ASP A 7 -26.57 16.56 42.81
CA ASP A 7 -26.51 15.28 42.08
C ASP A 7 -27.89 14.75 41.65
N SER A 8 -28.91 14.87 42.52
CA SER A 8 -30.28 14.44 42.20
C SER A 8 -30.89 15.21 41.03
N TYR A 9 -30.51 16.48 40.85
CA TYR A 9 -30.96 17.28 39.72
C TYR A 9 -30.26 16.83 38.43
N LEU A 10 -28.92 16.69 38.46
CA LEU A 10 -28.14 16.25 37.32
C LEU A 10 -28.54 14.84 36.85
N GLU A 11 -28.81 13.92 37.78
CA GLU A 11 -29.26 12.57 37.44
C GLU A 11 -30.61 12.58 36.71
N LYS A 12 -31.60 13.33 37.23
CA LYS A 12 -32.91 13.49 36.58
C LYS A 12 -32.77 14.12 35.19
N LEU A 13 -31.91 15.12 35.05
CA LEU A 13 -31.66 15.77 33.76
C LEU A 13 -31.02 14.81 32.76
N SER A 14 -30.06 13.99 33.21
CA SER A 14 -29.41 12.98 32.35
C SER A 14 -30.40 11.95 31.82
N ILE A 15 -31.38 11.51 32.63
CA ILE A 15 -32.44 10.58 32.23
C ILE A 15 -33.41 11.26 31.26
N TYR A 16 -33.81 12.50 31.56
CA TYR A 16 -34.71 13.29 30.72
C TYR A 16 -34.18 13.42 29.28
N LEU A 17 -32.87 13.63 29.12
CA LEU A 17 -32.22 13.80 27.81
C LEU A 17 -31.99 12.51 27.02
N ARG A 18 -32.43 11.33 27.51
CA ARG A 18 -32.36 10.11 26.69
C ARG A 18 -33.30 10.17 25.48
N GLU A 19 -34.42 10.88 25.60
CA GLU A 19 -35.38 11.07 24.51
C GLU A 19 -34.92 12.18 23.55
N GLU A 20 -34.89 11.92 22.24
CA GLU A 20 -34.49 12.91 21.23
C GLU A 20 -35.32 14.20 21.29
N SER A 21 -36.64 14.08 21.50
CA SER A 21 -37.51 15.25 21.63
C SER A 21 -37.08 16.17 22.77
N ASN A 22 -36.56 15.61 23.87
CA ASN A 22 -36.10 16.37 25.01
C ASN A 22 -34.72 17.01 24.74
N ARG A 23 -33.84 16.30 24.02
CA ARG A 23 -32.55 16.83 23.54
C ARG A 23 -32.73 18.09 22.70
N ARG A 24 -33.75 18.13 21.84
CA ARG A 24 -34.05 19.28 20.96
C ARG A 24 -34.74 20.45 21.67
N ASN A 25 -35.39 20.20 22.81
CA ASN A 25 -36.24 21.20 23.49
C ASN A 25 -35.58 21.84 24.72
N ILE A 26 -34.54 21.23 25.29
CA ILE A 26 -33.81 21.82 26.41
C ILE A 26 -33.14 23.13 26.00
N SER A 27 -33.17 24.14 26.88
CA SER A 27 -32.55 25.42 26.58
C SER A 27 -31.03 25.34 26.60
N HIS A 28 -30.39 25.93 25.60
CA HIS A 28 -28.93 26.04 25.51
C HIS A 28 -28.28 26.63 26.76
N SER A 29 -28.95 27.57 27.44
CA SER A 29 -28.46 28.15 28.71
C SER A 29 -28.31 27.11 29.83
N GLU A 30 -29.19 26.10 29.88
CA GLU A 30 -29.13 25.04 30.89
C GLU A 30 -27.91 24.14 30.64
N ILE A 31 -27.69 23.78 29.37
CA ILE A 31 -26.52 23.01 28.95
C ILE A 31 -25.22 23.81 29.18
N GLU A 32 -25.20 25.11 28.89
CA GLU A 32 -24.06 25.97 29.18
C GLU A 32 -23.75 26.02 30.69
N HIS A 33 -24.77 26.03 31.55
CA HIS A 33 -24.55 25.93 32.99
C HIS A 33 -23.99 24.56 33.41
N VAL A 34 -24.47 23.46 32.84
CA VAL A 34 -23.91 22.11 33.07
C VAL A 34 -22.45 22.03 32.59
N PHE A 35 -22.13 22.59 31.43
CA PHE A 35 -20.76 22.66 30.91
C PHE A 35 -19.86 23.46 31.86
N ASN A 36 -20.27 24.66 32.25
CA ASN A 36 -19.53 25.47 33.22
C ASN A 36 -19.38 24.79 34.59
N HIS A 37 -20.37 23.99 34.98
CA HIS A 37 -20.32 23.19 36.18
C HIS A 37 -19.27 22.07 36.09
N LEU A 38 -19.22 21.34 34.96
CA LEU A 38 -18.18 20.35 34.67
C LEU A 38 -16.79 20.97 34.70
N MET A 39 -16.58 22.09 33.99
CA MET A 39 -15.26 22.74 33.91
C MET A 39 -14.72 23.20 35.27
N LYS A 40 -15.59 23.53 36.23
CA LYS A 40 -15.19 23.85 37.60
C LYS A 40 -14.76 22.63 38.43
N ASN A 41 -15.24 21.43 38.08
CA ASN A 41 -15.06 20.20 38.83
C ASN A 41 -14.21 19.14 38.09
N VAL A 42 -13.69 19.44 36.91
CA VAL A 42 -12.86 18.53 36.10
C VAL A 42 -11.58 18.12 36.82
N HIS A 43 -11.07 18.99 37.70
CA HIS A 43 -9.96 18.69 38.62
C HIS A 43 -10.47 18.21 39.98
N PHE A 44 -11.16 17.07 40.01
CA PHE A 44 -11.72 16.51 41.24
C PHE A 44 -10.62 16.12 42.25
N GLN A 45 -10.87 16.42 43.52
CA GLN A 45 -9.98 16.08 44.65
C GLN A 45 -10.57 15.01 45.57
N ASN A 46 -11.86 14.70 45.42
CA ASN A 46 -12.62 13.75 46.22
C ASN A 46 -13.73 13.10 45.39
N SER A 47 -14.33 12.03 45.91
CA SER A 47 -15.34 11.24 45.19
C SER A 47 -16.62 12.01 44.88
N ILE A 48 -17.00 12.98 45.70
CA ILE A 48 -18.19 13.81 45.44
C ILE A 48 -18.00 14.62 44.17
N GLN A 49 -16.86 15.31 44.05
CA GLN A 49 -16.54 16.07 42.84
C GLN A 49 -16.43 15.18 41.60
N LEU A 50 -15.84 13.98 41.73
CA LEU A 50 -15.77 13.00 40.65
C LEU A 50 -17.17 12.58 40.21
N HIS A 51 -18.03 12.19 41.15
CA HIS A 51 -19.40 11.77 40.88
C HIS A 51 -20.20 12.86 40.16
N THR A 52 -20.14 14.09 40.65
CA THR A 52 -20.86 15.21 40.03
C THR A 52 -20.35 15.52 38.62
N SER A 53 -19.04 15.38 38.38
CA SER A 53 -18.44 15.50 37.03
C SER A 53 -18.92 14.39 36.09
N ILE A 54 -19.04 13.13 36.55
CA ILE A 54 -19.63 12.02 35.78
C ILE A 54 -21.06 12.37 35.34
N LEU A 55 -21.88 12.92 36.25
CA LEU A 55 -23.26 13.27 35.92
C LEU A 55 -23.34 14.40 34.89
N SER A 56 -22.49 15.41 35.02
CA SER A 56 -22.41 16.51 34.04
C SER A 56 -21.99 15.98 32.67
N LEU A 57 -20.99 15.09 32.61
CA LEU A 57 -20.57 14.42 31.38
C LEU A 57 -21.69 13.60 30.71
N LYS A 58 -22.45 12.85 31.51
CA LYS A 58 -23.60 12.07 30.99
C LYS A 58 -24.64 12.98 30.34
N ILE A 59 -24.94 14.12 30.96
CA ILE A 59 -25.87 15.10 30.40
C ILE A 59 -25.36 15.63 29.06
N LEU A 60 -24.09 16.05 28.99
CA LEU A 60 -23.50 16.54 27.74
C LEU A 60 -23.49 15.47 26.65
N SER A 61 -23.13 14.23 27.00
CA SER A 61 -23.09 13.09 26.07
C SER A 61 -24.46 12.77 25.50
N ASN A 62 -25.49 12.75 26.36
CA ASN A 62 -26.87 12.55 25.93
C ASN A 62 -27.35 13.73 25.09
N TYR A 63 -27.12 14.97 25.54
CA TYR A 63 -27.60 16.18 24.86
C TYR A 63 -27.21 16.23 23.37
N ILE A 64 -25.97 15.84 23.04
CA ILE A 64 -25.47 15.91 21.65
C ILE A 64 -25.81 14.69 20.80
N ALA A 65 -26.10 13.54 21.41
CA ALA A 65 -26.29 12.28 20.66
C ALA A 65 -27.34 12.48 19.56
N ASP A 66 -27.01 12.12 18.32
CA ASP A 66 -27.90 12.14 17.13
C ASP A 66 -28.51 13.52 16.78
N VAL A 67 -28.08 14.61 17.41
CA VAL A 67 -28.63 15.97 17.18
C VAL A 67 -27.50 16.94 16.76
N PRO A 68 -27.28 17.14 15.44
CA PRO A 68 -26.17 17.94 14.92
C PRO A 68 -26.15 19.39 15.40
N GLU A 69 -27.32 20.00 15.63
CA GLU A 69 -27.43 21.38 16.14
C GLU A 69 -26.88 21.50 17.56
N ASN A 70 -27.16 20.51 18.40
CA ASN A 70 -26.70 20.44 19.78
C ASN A 70 -25.19 20.19 19.85
N CYS A 71 -24.68 19.31 18.98
CA CYS A 71 -23.22 19.09 18.84
C CYS A 71 -22.51 20.39 18.45
N SER A 72 -23.04 21.13 17.47
CA SER A 72 -22.50 22.43 17.04
C SER A 72 -22.50 23.45 18.19
N PHE A 73 -23.57 23.47 18.99
CA PHE A 73 -23.66 24.34 20.16
C PHE A 73 -22.61 23.98 21.21
N LEU A 74 -22.46 22.69 21.58
CA LEU A 74 -21.45 22.26 22.55
C LEU A 74 -20.04 22.60 22.07
N MET A 75 -19.73 22.39 20.79
CA MET A 75 -18.45 22.79 20.20
C MET A 75 -18.21 24.31 20.25
N SER A 76 -19.27 25.12 20.16
CA SER A 76 -19.18 26.58 20.31
C SER A 76 -18.85 27.06 21.73
N LEU A 77 -19.10 26.23 22.75
CA LEU A 77 -18.74 26.51 24.15
C LEU A 77 -17.27 26.18 24.44
N VAL A 78 -16.75 25.17 23.76
CA VAL A 78 -15.37 24.68 23.93
C VAL A 78 -14.31 25.69 23.45
N LYS A 79 -14.64 26.50 22.43
CA LYS A 79 -13.86 27.59 21.78
C LYS A 79 -12.37 27.37 21.51
N ASP A 80 -11.54 27.12 22.53
CA ASP A 80 -10.09 27.08 22.41
C ASP A 80 -9.45 25.72 22.77
N ASP A 81 -9.93 24.97 23.76
CA ASP A 81 -9.37 23.64 24.13
C ASP A 81 -10.44 22.71 24.79
N ILE A 82 -10.44 21.41 24.43
CA ILE A 82 -11.29 20.38 25.06
C ILE A 82 -10.52 19.75 26.23
N TYR A 83 -10.47 20.38 27.40
CA TYR A 83 -9.93 19.74 28.61
C TYR A 83 -11.06 19.12 29.42
N ILE A 84 -11.49 17.93 29.02
CA ILE A 84 -12.57 17.20 29.69
C ILE A 84 -12.03 16.00 30.51
N LEU A 85 -10.77 15.63 30.32
CA LEU A 85 -10.10 14.55 31.06
C LEU A 85 -9.26 15.11 32.23
N PRO A 86 -9.12 14.36 33.34
CA PRO A 86 -8.23 14.73 34.43
C PRO A 86 -6.77 14.73 33.93
N SER A 87 -6.21 15.93 33.79
CA SER A 87 -4.90 16.16 33.19
C SER A 87 -3.72 15.96 34.16
N ASN A 88 -3.89 15.18 35.24
CA ASN A 88 -2.75 14.82 36.10
C ASN A 88 -2.88 13.43 36.76
N SER A 89 -1.76 12.71 36.76
CA SER A 89 -1.57 11.41 37.41
C SER A 89 -1.82 11.43 38.93
N ILE A 90 -1.70 12.60 39.56
CA ILE A 90 -1.92 12.80 41.00
C ILE A 90 -3.40 12.59 41.38
N GLN A 91 -4.34 12.96 40.50
CA GLN A 91 -5.77 12.72 40.71
C GLN A 91 -6.11 11.24 40.65
N LEU A 92 -5.62 10.52 39.65
CA LEU A 92 -5.94 9.09 39.45
C LEU A 92 -5.27 8.17 40.48
N SER A 93 -4.20 8.63 41.12
CA SER A 93 -3.50 7.92 42.20
C SER A 93 -3.99 8.29 43.60
N ASN A 94 -5.01 9.14 43.73
CA ASN A 94 -5.55 9.52 45.03
C ASN A 94 -6.30 8.34 45.67
N PRO A 95 -5.82 7.79 46.81
CA PRO A 95 -6.43 6.63 47.45
C PRO A 95 -7.85 6.89 47.99
N SER A 96 -8.30 8.15 48.03
CA SER A 96 -9.68 8.49 48.42
C SER A 96 -10.71 8.32 47.30
N LEU A 97 -10.30 8.03 46.07
CA LEU A 97 -11.20 7.85 44.93
C LEU A 97 -11.51 6.37 44.68
N ASP A 98 -12.75 6.06 44.31
CA ASP A 98 -13.15 4.72 43.91
C ASP A 98 -12.71 4.47 42.46
N ILE A 99 -11.92 3.41 42.24
CA ILE A 99 -11.49 2.95 40.91
C ILE A 99 -12.70 2.78 39.97
N LYS A 100 -13.85 2.31 40.48
CA LYS A 100 -15.05 2.14 39.66
C LYS A 100 -15.62 3.45 39.13
N GLU A 101 -15.58 4.51 39.94
CA GLU A 101 -16.03 5.83 39.51
C GLU A 101 -15.04 6.44 38.50
N ILE A 102 -13.75 6.21 38.67
CA ILE A 102 -12.73 6.63 37.69
C ILE A 102 -12.94 5.90 36.35
N THR A 103 -13.14 4.58 36.37
CA THR A 103 -13.49 3.81 35.17
C THR A 103 -14.76 4.36 34.51
N LEU A 104 -15.80 4.65 35.28
CA LEU A 104 -17.05 5.20 34.74
C LEU A 104 -16.85 6.59 34.14
N PHE A 105 -16.07 7.46 34.79
CA PHE A 105 -15.72 8.78 34.27
C PHE A 105 -15.02 8.68 32.92
N HIS A 106 -14.02 7.79 32.80
CA HIS A 106 -13.32 7.54 31.54
C HIS A 106 -14.29 7.04 30.46
N LYS A 107 -15.12 6.02 30.76
CA LYS A 107 -16.10 5.47 29.82
C LYS A 107 -17.07 6.54 29.29
N VAL A 108 -17.63 7.37 30.17
CA VAL A 108 -18.55 8.44 29.74
C VAL A 108 -17.82 9.51 28.92
N THR A 109 -16.56 9.79 29.21
CA THR A 109 -15.77 10.73 28.40
C THR A 109 -15.52 10.22 26.99
N VAL A 110 -15.19 8.94 26.84
CA VAL A 110 -15.03 8.30 25.53
C VAL A 110 -16.35 8.34 24.75
N ILE A 111 -17.48 8.08 25.41
CA ILE A 111 -18.82 8.20 24.80
C ILE A 111 -19.09 9.64 24.32
N LEU A 112 -18.75 10.64 25.12
CA LEU A 112 -18.90 12.05 24.72
C LEU A 112 -18.12 12.34 23.42
N PHE A 113 -16.85 11.92 23.36
CA PHE A 113 -16.02 12.12 22.19
C PHE A 113 -16.53 11.35 20.97
N ASN A 114 -16.99 10.11 21.16
CA ASN A 114 -17.61 9.33 20.09
C ASN A 114 -18.85 10.04 19.54
N ASN A 115 -19.74 10.51 20.42
CA ASN A 115 -20.96 11.21 20.00
C ASN A 115 -20.63 12.53 19.28
N LEU A 116 -19.61 13.27 19.72
CA LEU A 116 -19.14 14.48 19.03
C LEU A 116 -18.72 14.15 17.59
N LEU A 117 -17.84 13.15 17.42
CA LEU A 117 -17.28 12.78 16.12
C LEU A 117 -18.32 12.17 15.17
N THR A 118 -19.19 11.31 15.69
CA THR A 118 -20.18 10.58 14.87
C THR A 118 -21.42 11.42 14.53
N THR A 119 -21.82 12.36 15.39
CA THR A 119 -23.02 13.17 15.16
C THR A 119 -22.77 14.32 14.20
N ASN A 120 -21.66 15.06 14.35
CA ASN A 120 -21.35 16.20 13.48
C ASN A 120 -19.86 16.50 13.36
N LYS A 121 -19.11 15.60 12.71
CA LYS A 121 -17.67 15.78 12.43
C LYS A 121 -17.32 17.10 11.74
N GLU A 122 -18.20 17.65 10.91
CA GLU A 122 -17.95 18.90 10.16
C GLU A 122 -17.84 20.12 11.09
N SER A 123 -18.42 20.02 12.30
CA SER A 123 -18.36 21.08 13.32
C SER A 123 -17.07 21.07 14.15
N ILE A 124 -16.22 20.06 13.99
CA ILE A 124 -15.01 19.85 14.82
C ILE A 124 -13.78 20.31 14.03
N PRO A 125 -13.12 21.41 14.43
CA PRO A 125 -11.90 21.82 13.75
C PRO A 125 -10.74 20.88 14.09
N ARG A 126 -9.76 20.80 13.18
CA ARG A 126 -8.60 19.91 13.29
C ARG A 126 -7.87 20.01 14.63
N LYS A 127 -7.69 21.22 15.16
CA LYS A 127 -6.99 21.46 16.43
C LYS A 127 -7.69 20.71 17.57
N GLN A 128 -9.00 20.93 17.74
CA GLN A 128 -9.79 20.30 18.79
C GLN A 128 -9.86 18.78 18.63
N CYS A 129 -9.89 18.28 17.39
CA CYS A 129 -9.81 16.83 17.14
C CYS A 129 -8.45 16.24 17.53
N MET A 130 -7.35 16.97 17.31
CA MET A 130 -6.03 16.58 17.81
C MET A 130 -5.97 16.60 19.33
N ASP A 131 -6.58 17.60 19.98
CA ASP A 131 -6.64 17.65 21.45
C ASP A 131 -7.41 16.45 22.02
N ILE A 132 -8.52 16.04 21.39
CA ILE A 132 -9.24 14.80 21.74
C ILE A 132 -8.32 13.59 21.62
N PHE A 133 -7.60 13.47 20.50
CA PHE A 133 -6.68 12.37 20.25
C PHE A 133 -5.56 12.28 21.31
N ASP A 134 -4.90 13.41 21.60
CA ASP A 134 -3.82 13.47 22.58
C ASP A 134 -4.33 13.13 23.99
N ASN A 135 -5.48 13.70 24.37
CA ASN A 135 -6.11 13.43 25.66
C ASN A 135 -6.50 11.95 25.83
N LEU A 136 -6.98 11.28 24.78
CA LEU A 136 -7.31 9.86 24.83
C LEU A 136 -6.08 8.99 25.07
N ILE A 137 -4.98 9.28 24.37
CA ILE A 137 -3.70 8.58 24.55
C ILE A 137 -3.16 8.79 25.97
N GLU A 138 -3.16 10.03 26.45
CA GLU A 138 -2.72 10.36 27.81
C GLU A 138 -3.59 9.66 28.85
N SER A 139 -4.92 9.76 28.72
CA SER A 139 -5.85 9.13 29.64
C SER A 139 -5.73 7.61 29.65
N PHE A 140 -5.52 6.99 28.49
CA PHE A 140 -5.28 5.55 28.40
C PHE A 140 -4.01 5.16 29.15
N THR A 141 -2.90 5.87 28.88
CA THR A 141 -1.60 5.62 29.51
C THR A 141 -1.70 5.73 31.03
N LEU A 142 -2.41 6.74 31.53
CA LEU A 142 -2.64 6.94 32.95
C LEU A 142 -3.51 5.84 33.57
N CYS A 143 -4.59 5.41 32.91
CA CYS A 143 -5.44 4.33 33.38
C CYS A 143 -4.69 3.01 33.44
N GLU A 144 -3.90 2.70 32.41
CA GLU A 144 -3.07 1.50 32.33
C GLU A 144 -2.06 1.44 33.48
N SER A 145 -1.32 2.53 33.70
CA SER A 145 -0.33 2.62 34.79
C SER A 145 -0.95 2.51 36.18
N ALA A 146 -2.24 2.83 36.32
CA ALA A 146 -3.00 2.72 37.56
C ALA A 146 -3.78 1.40 37.71
N GLY A 147 -3.73 0.50 36.72
CA GLY A 147 -4.49 -0.76 36.71
C GLY A 147 -6.00 -0.57 36.59
N ILE A 148 -6.43 0.52 35.94
CA ILE A 148 -7.83 0.89 35.74
C ILE A 148 -8.31 0.36 34.39
N GLU A 149 -9.46 -0.32 34.38
CA GLU A 149 -10.06 -0.85 33.15
C GLU A 149 -10.49 0.28 32.20
N THR A 150 -10.12 0.14 30.92
CA THR A 150 -10.49 1.04 29.83
C THR A 150 -11.41 0.35 28.83
N ASP A 151 -12.32 1.11 28.22
CA ASP A 151 -13.15 0.64 27.12
C ASP A 151 -12.36 0.74 25.81
N ASN A 152 -11.59 -0.31 25.54
CA ASN A 152 -10.63 -0.32 24.43
C ASN A 152 -11.29 -0.27 23.06
N GLU A 153 -12.48 -0.86 22.90
CA GLU A 153 -13.24 -0.84 21.65
C GLU A 153 -13.67 0.59 21.33
N SER A 154 -14.40 1.23 22.25
CA SER A 154 -14.85 2.62 22.08
C SER A 154 -13.68 3.58 21.90
N LEU A 155 -12.56 3.35 22.59
CA LEU A 155 -11.36 4.17 22.43
C LEU A 155 -10.79 4.07 21.01
N ILE A 156 -10.65 2.86 20.47
CA ILE A 156 -10.12 2.65 19.11
C ILE A 156 -11.08 3.21 18.06
N GLU A 157 -12.39 3.10 18.25
CA GLU A 157 -13.39 3.71 17.36
C GLU A 157 -13.24 5.23 17.29
N VAL A 158 -13.14 5.89 18.44
CA VAL A 158 -12.95 7.35 18.51
C VAL A 158 -11.66 7.77 17.80
N ILE A 159 -10.58 7.00 17.97
CA ILE A 159 -9.32 7.25 17.26
C ILE A 159 -9.47 7.03 15.73
N ASP A 160 -10.20 6.02 15.26
CA ASP A 160 -10.45 5.80 13.82
C ASP A 160 -11.21 6.98 13.19
N GLU A 161 -12.23 7.49 13.90
CA GLU A 161 -13.04 8.63 13.48
C GLU A 161 -12.22 9.93 13.39
N CYS A 162 -11.37 10.17 14.38
CA CYS A 162 -10.44 11.31 14.41
C CYS A 162 -9.55 11.38 13.16
N GLN A 163 -9.17 10.24 12.58
CA GLN A 163 -8.24 10.20 11.44
C GLN A 163 -8.73 11.03 10.26
N SER A 164 -10.04 11.02 10.01
CA SER A 164 -10.64 11.73 8.86
C SER A 164 -10.56 13.26 8.98
N ILE A 165 -10.49 13.78 10.21
CA ILE A 165 -10.42 15.21 10.53
C ILE A 165 -8.96 15.64 10.70
N ILE A 166 -8.16 14.85 11.42
CA ILE A 166 -6.75 15.13 11.68
C ILE A 166 -5.92 15.07 10.38
N GLY A 167 -6.22 14.09 9.53
CA GLY A 167 -5.42 13.78 8.37
C GLY A 167 -4.08 13.17 8.78
N LYS A 168 -3.06 14.02 8.99
CA LYS A 168 -1.68 13.62 9.29
C LYS A 168 -1.29 13.91 10.75
N ILE A 169 -0.44 13.04 11.31
CA ILE A 169 0.17 13.16 12.64
C ILE A 169 1.70 13.12 12.57
N ASP A 170 2.38 13.73 13.53
CA ASP A 170 3.84 13.61 13.66
C ASP A 170 4.28 12.21 14.14
N SER A 171 5.59 11.98 14.13
CA SER A 171 6.19 10.71 14.51
C SER A 171 6.02 10.36 15.99
N GLU A 172 5.96 11.34 16.88
CA GLU A 172 5.84 11.11 18.32
C GLU A 172 4.43 10.58 18.64
N ARG A 173 3.41 11.27 18.14
CA ARG A 173 2.00 10.85 18.22
C ARG A 173 1.78 9.49 17.58
N PHE A 174 2.41 9.23 16.43
CA PHE A 174 2.31 7.92 15.78
C PHE A 174 2.90 6.81 16.65
N LEU A 175 4.05 7.04 17.28
CA LEU A 175 4.67 6.04 18.15
C LEU A 175 3.80 5.76 19.38
N LEU A 176 3.21 6.78 19.98
CA LEU A 176 2.27 6.60 21.09
C LEU A 176 1.04 5.80 20.68
N LEU A 177 0.44 6.11 19.52
CA LEU A 177 -0.68 5.34 18.97
C LEU A 177 -0.28 3.89 18.67
N ARG A 178 0.90 3.66 18.12
CA ARG A 178 1.43 2.32 17.86
C ARG A 178 1.52 1.52 19.15
N ASP A 179 2.10 2.09 20.19
CA ASP A 179 2.32 1.40 21.45
C ASP A 179 0.97 1.12 22.16
N LEU A 180 0.01 2.05 22.08
CA LEU A 180 -1.38 1.85 22.51
C LEU A 180 -2.06 0.69 21.75
N CYS A 181 -2.02 0.70 20.41
CA CYS A 181 -2.62 -0.36 19.60
C CYS A 181 -1.98 -1.72 19.88
N ARG A 182 -0.66 -1.79 20.09
CA ARG A 182 0.03 -3.03 20.47
C ARG A 182 -0.45 -3.56 21.81
N TYR A 183 -0.55 -2.70 22.82
CA TYR A 183 -1.06 -3.09 24.13
C TYR A 183 -2.49 -3.63 24.02
N ILE A 184 -3.38 -2.91 23.32
CA ILE A 184 -4.78 -3.33 23.13
C ILE A 184 -4.84 -4.68 22.41
N ASN A 185 -4.03 -4.86 21.36
CA ASN A 185 -3.98 -6.10 20.60
C ASN A 185 -3.48 -7.28 21.43
N ASP A 186 -2.44 -7.10 22.24
CA ASP A 186 -1.90 -8.15 23.11
C ASP A 186 -2.89 -8.52 24.23
N SER A 187 -3.59 -7.53 24.79
CA SER A 187 -4.69 -7.74 25.74
C SER A 187 -5.84 -8.52 25.09
N ALA A 188 -6.29 -8.11 23.91
CA ALA A 188 -7.36 -8.76 23.16
C ALA A 188 -7.02 -10.22 22.80
N LYS A 189 -5.78 -10.51 22.39
CA LYS A 189 -5.28 -11.88 22.16
C LYS A 189 -5.39 -12.76 23.40
N SER A 190 -5.10 -12.21 24.58
CA SER A 190 -5.18 -12.98 25.83
C SER A 190 -6.61 -13.40 26.19
N CYS A 191 -7.61 -12.64 25.72
CA CYS A 191 -9.03 -12.87 25.96
C CYS A 191 -9.76 -13.52 24.76
N GLY A 192 -9.10 -13.67 23.60
CA GLY A 192 -9.70 -14.22 22.38
C GLY A 192 -10.64 -13.27 21.64
N ASP A 193 -10.44 -11.96 21.76
CA ASP A 193 -11.25 -10.93 21.10
C ASP A 193 -10.67 -10.60 19.71
N GLU A 194 -11.14 -11.30 18.68
CA GLU A 194 -10.66 -11.14 17.30
C GLU A 194 -11.06 -9.79 16.68
N ASP A 195 -12.21 -9.23 17.08
CA ASP A 195 -12.73 -7.99 16.53
C ASP A 195 -11.86 -6.80 16.98
N LEU A 196 -11.49 -6.74 18.27
CA LEU A 196 -10.62 -5.70 18.80
C LEU A 196 -9.18 -5.79 18.25
N ILE A 197 -8.68 -6.99 18.00
CA ILE A 197 -7.40 -7.21 17.28
C ILE A 197 -7.48 -6.58 15.89
N LEU A 198 -8.55 -6.85 15.14
CA LEU A 198 -8.73 -6.33 13.79
C LEU A 198 -8.89 -4.80 13.78
N LEU A 199 -9.69 -4.25 14.69
CA LEU A 199 -9.93 -2.81 14.81
C LEU A 199 -8.63 -2.05 15.13
N SER A 200 -7.89 -2.51 16.15
CA SER A 200 -6.63 -1.87 16.55
C SER A 200 -5.56 -1.91 15.45
N SER A 201 -5.41 -3.05 14.76
CA SER A 201 -4.51 -3.19 13.60
C SER A 201 -4.93 -2.28 12.43
N LYS A 202 -6.23 -2.20 12.12
CA LYS A 202 -6.75 -1.33 11.04
C LYS A 202 -6.43 0.14 11.30
N VAL A 203 -6.65 0.62 12.52
CA VAL A 203 -6.41 2.02 12.89
C VAL A 203 -4.93 2.38 12.77
N ILE A 204 -4.02 1.58 13.34
CA ILE A 204 -2.59 1.89 13.27
C ILE A 204 -2.07 1.84 11.82
N LEU A 205 -2.55 0.90 11.01
CA LEU A 205 -2.22 0.83 9.58
C LEU A 205 -2.69 2.08 8.84
N LYS A 206 -3.90 2.57 9.12
CA LYS A 206 -4.43 3.81 8.53
C LYS A 206 -3.56 5.02 8.85
N TYR A 207 -3.11 5.16 10.09
CA TYR A 207 -2.24 6.26 10.51
C TYR A 207 -0.79 6.12 10.00
N SER A 208 -0.29 4.90 9.78
CA SER A 208 1.06 4.69 9.22
C SER A 208 1.23 5.26 7.80
N CYS A 209 0.13 5.44 7.06
CA CYS A 209 0.10 6.11 5.76
C CYS A 209 -0.07 7.64 5.85
N ASN A 210 -0.16 8.20 7.06
CA ASN A 210 -0.54 9.59 7.29
C ASN A 210 0.43 10.28 8.27
N LEU A 211 1.72 10.12 8.04
CA LEU A 211 2.72 10.88 8.78
C LEU A 211 2.89 12.30 8.21
N GLU A 212 3.07 13.27 9.09
CA GLU A 212 3.50 14.62 8.73
C GLU A 212 4.93 14.59 8.15
N VAL A 213 5.20 15.50 7.21
CA VAL A 213 6.49 15.53 6.51
C VAL A 213 7.58 16.00 7.48
N VAL A 214 8.45 15.07 7.87
CA VAL A 214 9.68 15.37 8.59
C VAL A 214 10.71 15.89 7.60
N ASN A 215 11.24 17.10 7.76
CA ASN A 215 12.24 17.66 6.83
C ASN A 215 13.70 17.29 7.16
N ASN A 216 13.95 16.57 8.26
CA ASN A 216 15.29 16.21 8.73
C ASN A 216 15.56 14.72 8.51
N ASP A 217 16.47 14.39 7.59
CA ASP A 217 16.81 13.00 7.26
C ASP A 217 17.37 12.20 8.44
N SER A 218 18.10 12.84 9.37
CA SER A 218 18.59 12.15 10.57
C SER A 218 17.45 11.64 11.47
N VAL A 219 16.39 12.45 11.62
CA VAL A 219 15.22 12.10 12.43
C VAL A 219 14.42 11.01 11.74
N LYS A 220 14.27 11.08 10.41
CA LYS A 220 13.63 10.01 9.64
C LYS A 220 14.38 8.69 9.74
N GLU A 221 15.71 8.72 9.62
CA GLU A 221 16.56 7.54 9.75
C GLU A 221 16.42 6.93 11.15
N GLU A 222 16.45 7.75 12.20
CA GLU A 222 16.27 7.30 13.58
C GLU A 222 14.91 6.62 13.78
N LEU A 223 13.83 7.25 13.32
CA LEU A 223 12.49 6.66 13.37
C LEU A 223 12.43 5.33 12.62
N PHE A 224 12.97 5.27 11.39
CA PHE A 224 13.00 4.05 10.60
C PHE A 224 13.71 2.91 11.35
N PHE A 225 14.91 3.15 11.89
CA PHE A 225 15.67 2.11 12.57
C PHE A 225 15.06 1.70 13.91
N LYS A 226 14.41 2.64 14.64
CA LYS A 226 13.64 2.34 15.84
C LYS A 226 12.46 1.40 15.53
N LEU A 227 11.71 1.70 14.47
CA LEU A 227 10.59 0.84 14.05
C LEU A 227 11.09 -0.52 13.55
N PHE A 228 12.20 -0.53 12.81
CA PHE A 228 12.80 -1.75 12.28
C PHE A 228 13.27 -2.71 13.39
N SER A 229 13.87 -2.21 14.48
CA SER A 229 14.29 -3.06 15.60
C SER A 229 13.13 -3.75 16.32
N ASP A 230 11.92 -3.21 16.19
CA ASP A 230 10.73 -3.64 16.93
C ASP A 230 9.81 -4.59 16.14
N ILE A 231 10.19 -4.99 14.91
CA ILE A 231 9.36 -5.83 14.03
C ILE A 231 9.19 -7.23 14.62
N ASN A 232 7.94 -7.56 14.96
CA ASN A 232 7.56 -8.87 15.49
C ASN A 232 6.35 -9.50 14.78
N SER A 233 5.71 -8.78 13.86
CA SER A 233 4.51 -9.22 13.14
C SER A 233 4.46 -8.72 11.70
N VAL A 234 3.55 -9.30 10.91
CA VAL A 234 3.25 -8.85 9.53
C VAL A 234 2.73 -7.42 9.51
N ASP A 235 1.93 -7.03 10.52
CA ASP A 235 1.42 -5.66 10.65
C ASP A 235 2.58 -4.67 10.89
N ASP A 236 3.57 -5.04 11.72
CA ASP A 236 4.77 -4.22 11.93
C ASP A 236 5.55 -4.01 10.61
N GLU A 237 5.65 -5.05 9.78
CA GLU A 237 6.29 -4.95 8.46
C GLU A 237 5.52 -4.00 7.52
N GLN A 238 4.20 -4.11 7.48
CA GLN A 238 3.35 -3.23 6.69
C GLN A 238 3.41 -1.77 7.20
N ILE A 239 3.39 -1.57 8.51
CA ILE A 239 3.54 -0.25 9.14
C ILE A 239 4.88 0.37 8.73
N LEU A 240 5.99 -0.36 8.86
CA LEU A 240 7.30 0.18 8.48
C LEU A 240 7.37 0.47 6.99
N LEU A 241 6.77 -0.37 6.14
CA LEU A 241 6.70 -0.11 4.70
C LEU A 241 5.96 1.21 4.40
N ASN A 242 4.77 1.40 4.98
CA ASN A 242 3.95 2.60 4.81
C ASN A 242 4.72 3.85 5.28
N ILE A 243 5.35 3.76 6.45
CA ILE A 243 6.15 4.86 7.02
C ILE A 243 7.36 5.16 6.16
N SER A 244 8.06 4.15 5.65
CA SER A 244 9.18 4.34 4.74
C SER A 244 8.77 5.12 3.48
N TYR A 245 7.56 4.90 2.97
CA TYR A 245 7.01 5.65 1.84
C TYR A 245 6.71 7.11 2.19
N GLU A 246 6.17 7.37 3.38
CA GLU A 246 5.89 8.74 3.84
C GLU A 246 7.18 9.52 4.16
N LEU A 247 8.18 8.88 4.77
CA LEU A 247 9.42 9.54 5.19
C LEU A 247 10.26 10.03 4.00
N LYS A 248 10.31 9.29 2.88
CA LYS A 248 11.12 9.62 1.70
C LYS A 248 12.56 10.06 2.08
N ILE A 249 13.28 9.19 2.79
CA ILE A 249 14.61 9.51 3.35
C ILE A 249 15.60 9.78 2.22
N GLY A 250 15.75 8.86 1.27
CA GLY A 250 16.51 9.10 0.03
C GLY A 250 18.02 9.34 0.19
N SER A 251 18.56 9.44 1.41
CA SER A 251 19.96 9.78 1.67
C SER A 251 20.91 8.64 1.28
N ASN A 252 22.12 8.97 0.80
CA ASN A 252 23.14 7.95 0.48
C ASN A 252 23.64 7.23 1.75
N GLN A 253 23.62 7.92 2.90
CA GLN A 253 24.00 7.32 4.17
C GLN A 253 22.97 6.28 4.62
N PHE A 254 21.68 6.62 4.54
CA PHE A 254 20.58 5.70 4.78
C PHE A 254 20.69 4.47 3.88
N PHE A 255 20.88 4.67 2.58
CA PHE A 255 21.02 3.59 1.63
C PHE A 255 22.17 2.63 1.99
N LYS A 256 23.34 3.17 2.38
CA LYS A 256 24.47 2.35 2.85
C LYS A 256 24.17 1.59 4.13
N LYS A 257 23.51 2.23 5.10
CA LYS A 257 23.06 1.55 6.33
C LYS A 257 22.07 0.43 6.01
N LEU A 258 21.12 0.67 5.11
CA LEU A 258 20.14 -0.32 4.66
C LEU A 258 20.81 -1.49 3.94
N LEU A 259 21.80 -1.24 3.09
CA LEU A 259 22.59 -2.32 2.46
C LEU A 259 23.35 -3.15 3.50
N ASN A 260 24.01 -2.51 4.46
CA ASN A 260 24.75 -3.19 5.52
C ASN A 260 23.84 -3.97 6.50
N LEU A 261 22.60 -3.54 6.63
CA LEU A 261 21.55 -4.22 7.37
C LEU A 261 21.17 -5.50 6.63
N VAL A 262 20.85 -5.40 5.33
CA VAL A 262 20.33 -6.49 4.50
C VAL A 262 21.41 -7.52 4.13
N PHE A 263 22.63 -7.08 3.85
CA PHE A 263 23.71 -7.92 3.31
C PHE A 263 24.96 -7.95 4.21
N ASP A 264 25.65 -9.09 4.22
CA ASP A 264 26.92 -9.28 4.90
C ASP A 264 28.12 -8.76 4.11
N SER A 265 29.30 -8.85 4.73
CA SER A 265 30.55 -8.43 4.10
C SER A 265 30.90 -9.27 2.86
N ASN A 266 30.28 -10.45 2.68
CA ASN A 266 30.43 -11.31 1.52
C ASN A 266 29.31 -11.06 0.48
N GLY A 267 28.40 -10.12 0.73
CA GLY A 267 27.27 -9.84 -0.15
C GLY A 267 26.11 -10.82 -0.04
N LEU A 268 26.07 -11.64 1.02
CA LEU A 268 25.02 -12.60 1.31
C LEU A 268 23.93 -11.97 2.18
N LEU A 269 22.69 -12.43 2.02
CA LEU A 269 21.56 -11.94 2.81
C LEU A 269 21.72 -12.31 4.30
N LYS A 270 21.77 -11.32 5.20
CA LYS A 270 21.97 -11.50 6.65
C LYS A 270 20.70 -11.83 7.43
N ILE A 271 19.58 -11.25 7.02
CA ILE A 271 18.41 -11.08 7.88
C ILE A 271 17.42 -12.22 7.68
N THR A 272 16.80 -12.69 8.76
CA THR A 272 15.81 -13.78 8.77
C THR A 272 14.36 -13.31 8.90
N LYS A 273 14.12 -12.04 9.23
CA LYS A 273 12.78 -11.41 9.39
C LYS A 273 12.63 -10.21 8.46
N GLY A 274 11.41 -9.88 8.03
CA GLY A 274 11.19 -8.65 7.26
C GLY A 274 11.78 -8.62 5.85
N ILE A 275 12.23 -9.76 5.32
CA ILE A 275 12.98 -9.80 4.05
C ILE A 275 12.15 -9.23 2.89
N PRO A 276 10.87 -9.63 2.68
CA PRO A 276 10.09 -9.11 1.56
C PRO A 276 9.93 -7.59 1.66
N MET A 277 9.59 -7.07 2.86
CA MET A 277 9.45 -5.66 3.13
C MET A 277 10.74 -4.88 2.85
N LEU A 278 11.88 -5.36 3.35
CA LEU A 278 13.18 -4.73 3.13
C LEU A 278 13.61 -4.72 1.67
N MET A 279 13.28 -5.77 0.91
CA MET A 279 13.54 -5.79 -0.53
C MET A 279 12.74 -4.72 -1.27
N ILE A 280 11.50 -4.46 -0.86
CA ILE A 280 10.68 -3.37 -1.42
C ILE A 280 11.29 -2.02 -1.07
N ILE A 281 11.61 -1.78 0.21
CA ILE A 281 12.23 -0.53 0.68
C ILE A 281 13.55 -0.28 -0.06
N LEU A 282 14.41 -1.29 -0.15
CA LEU A 282 15.68 -1.19 -0.85
C LEU A 282 15.49 -0.92 -2.35
N SER A 283 14.52 -1.58 -2.98
CA SER A 283 14.15 -1.28 -4.37
C SER A 283 13.76 0.18 -4.52
N ASN A 284 12.90 0.72 -3.65
CA ASN A 284 12.45 2.11 -3.71
C ASN A 284 13.61 3.10 -3.55
N GLU A 285 14.60 2.77 -2.71
CA GLU A 285 15.79 3.61 -2.54
C GLU A 285 16.69 3.65 -3.78
N ILE A 286 16.70 2.60 -4.61
CA ILE A 286 17.49 2.55 -5.86
C ILE A 286 16.78 3.34 -6.98
N THR A 287 16.86 4.66 -6.92
CA THR A 287 16.27 5.58 -7.92
C THR A 287 17.27 6.07 -8.96
N THR A 288 18.57 5.85 -8.73
CA THR A 288 19.65 6.35 -9.60
C THR A 288 20.61 5.24 -10.01
N GLU A 289 21.31 5.45 -11.13
CA GLU A 289 22.38 4.55 -11.58
C GLU A 289 23.52 4.44 -10.55
N PHE A 290 23.82 5.53 -9.83
CA PHE A 290 24.80 5.53 -8.75
C PHE A 290 24.44 4.54 -7.64
N LYS A 291 23.21 4.62 -7.10
CA LYS A 291 22.74 3.70 -6.05
C LYS A 291 22.64 2.26 -6.57
N MET A 292 22.27 2.07 -7.83
CA MET A 292 22.31 0.74 -8.47
C MET A 292 23.73 0.16 -8.49
N ASN A 293 24.73 0.96 -8.87
CA ASN A 293 26.12 0.52 -8.87
C ASN A 293 26.61 0.20 -7.46
N GLU A 294 26.28 1.00 -6.45
CA GLU A 294 26.61 0.70 -5.04
C GLU A 294 25.98 -0.63 -4.59
N PHE A 295 24.69 -0.87 -4.88
CA PHE A 295 24.02 -2.14 -4.59
C PHE A 295 24.73 -3.32 -5.25
N LEU A 296 24.98 -3.23 -6.56
CA LEU A 296 25.60 -4.30 -7.35
C LEU A 296 27.06 -4.58 -6.98
N ASN A 297 27.75 -3.66 -6.32
CA ASN A 297 29.12 -3.85 -5.82
C ASN A 297 29.14 -4.62 -4.50
N ILE A 298 28.04 -4.63 -3.75
CA ILE A 298 27.92 -5.32 -2.47
C ILE A 298 27.36 -6.72 -2.66
N ILE A 299 26.34 -6.89 -3.50
CA ILE A 299 25.61 -8.16 -3.56
C ILE A 299 26.27 -9.22 -4.45
N ASN A 300 26.25 -10.47 -4.02
CA ASN A 300 26.42 -11.60 -4.94
C ASN A 300 25.06 -11.96 -5.53
N ILE A 301 24.82 -11.59 -6.80
CA ILE A 301 23.52 -11.76 -7.46
C ILE A 301 23.10 -13.22 -7.56
N TYR A 302 24.05 -14.14 -7.82
CA TYR A 302 23.73 -15.56 -7.97
C TYR A 302 23.27 -16.14 -6.63
N ASP A 303 24.06 -15.95 -5.58
CA ASP A 303 23.74 -16.45 -4.24
C ASP A 303 22.46 -15.81 -3.69
N PHE A 304 22.24 -14.52 -3.98
CA PHE A 304 21.01 -13.82 -3.62
C PHE A 304 19.78 -14.43 -4.30
N ASN A 305 19.83 -14.68 -5.61
CA ASN A 305 18.74 -15.31 -6.34
C ASN A 305 18.49 -16.74 -5.86
N GLU A 306 19.55 -17.53 -5.63
CA GLU A 306 19.43 -18.87 -5.09
C GLU A 306 18.72 -18.86 -3.74
N LEU A 307 19.17 -18.04 -2.79
CA LEU A 307 18.57 -17.95 -1.47
C LEU A 307 17.10 -17.49 -1.55
N TYR A 308 16.83 -16.44 -2.32
CA TYR A 308 15.49 -15.89 -2.45
C TYR A 308 14.50 -16.91 -3.02
N PHE A 309 14.79 -17.52 -4.16
CA PHE A 309 13.85 -18.44 -4.79
C PHE A 309 13.81 -19.82 -4.15
N ASN A 310 14.87 -20.22 -3.44
CA ASN A 310 14.85 -21.49 -2.71
C ASN A 310 14.12 -21.42 -1.38
N ASN A 311 14.23 -20.31 -0.65
CA ASN A 311 13.86 -20.24 0.78
C ASN A 311 12.78 -19.18 1.08
N ILE A 312 12.71 -18.09 0.31
CA ILE A 312 11.80 -16.96 0.58
C ILE A 312 10.57 -17.03 -0.32
N TYR A 313 10.76 -16.96 -1.63
CA TYR A 313 9.69 -16.89 -2.63
C TYR A 313 8.60 -17.98 -2.51
N PRO A 314 8.93 -19.26 -2.25
CA PRO A 314 7.90 -20.30 -2.13
C PRO A 314 6.89 -20.03 -1.01
N ASN A 315 7.32 -19.35 0.05
CA ASN A 315 6.55 -19.10 1.27
C ASN A 315 5.72 -17.81 1.22
N LEU A 316 5.94 -16.93 0.24
CA LEU A 316 5.21 -15.66 0.12
C LEU A 316 3.71 -15.91 -0.15
N SER A 317 2.86 -15.12 0.48
CA SER A 317 1.41 -15.30 0.47
C SER A 317 0.71 -14.38 -0.51
N LEU A 318 -0.26 -14.91 -1.25
CA LEU A 318 -1.16 -14.06 -2.06
C LEU A 318 -2.11 -13.23 -1.17
N LYS A 319 -2.35 -13.67 0.08
CA LYS A 319 -3.14 -12.89 1.06
C LYS A 319 -2.42 -11.62 1.51
N LEU A 320 -1.09 -11.57 1.35
CA LEU A 320 -0.24 -10.42 1.61
C LEU A 320 0.41 -9.98 0.29
N PRO A 321 -0.36 -9.37 -0.64
CA PRO A 321 0.08 -8.89 -1.95
C PRO A 321 1.49 -8.28 -2.01
N TRP A 322 1.82 -7.43 -1.05
CA TRP A 322 3.07 -6.72 -0.98
C TRP A 322 4.27 -7.67 -0.81
N GLU A 323 4.11 -8.82 -0.15
CA GLU A 323 5.18 -9.81 -0.03
C GLU A 323 5.66 -10.25 -1.42
N LEU A 324 4.74 -10.56 -2.34
CA LEU A 324 5.08 -10.93 -3.71
C LEU A 324 5.66 -9.77 -4.51
N GLN A 325 5.38 -8.52 -4.12
CA GLN A 325 6.00 -7.35 -4.73
C GLN A 325 7.49 -7.26 -4.42
N SER A 326 8.06 -7.97 -3.43
CA SER A 326 9.51 -7.93 -3.15
C SER A 326 10.39 -8.26 -4.35
N ILE A 327 9.86 -8.97 -5.36
CA ILE A 327 10.54 -9.20 -6.64
C ILE A 327 10.92 -7.90 -7.39
N VAL A 328 10.35 -6.75 -7.03
CA VAL A 328 10.70 -5.45 -7.65
C VAL A 328 12.20 -5.15 -7.58
N LEU A 329 12.88 -5.54 -6.50
CA LEU A 329 14.33 -5.35 -6.37
C LEU A 329 15.08 -6.15 -7.45
N LEU A 330 14.67 -7.39 -7.66
CA LEU A 330 15.20 -8.29 -8.68
C LEU A 330 14.89 -7.77 -10.09
N ASN A 331 13.73 -7.14 -10.28
CA ASN A 331 13.37 -6.46 -11.51
C ASN A 331 14.24 -5.24 -11.82
N LYS A 332 14.92 -4.63 -10.84
CA LYS A 332 15.87 -3.55 -11.10
C LYS A 332 17.25 -4.05 -11.58
N ILE A 333 17.64 -5.29 -11.29
CA ILE A 333 18.96 -5.83 -11.68
C ILE A 333 19.13 -5.83 -13.21
N PRO A 334 20.22 -5.30 -13.80
CA PRO A 334 20.43 -5.34 -15.25
C PRO A 334 20.35 -6.77 -15.80
N ILE A 335 19.68 -6.96 -16.95
CA ILE A 335 19.44 -8.30 -17.57
C ILE A 335 20.75 -9.09 -17.69
N SER A 336 21.83 -8.44 -18.12
CA SER A 336 23.14 -9.04 -18.33
C SER A 336 23.77 -9.65 -17.07
N ARG A 337 23.30 -9.27 -15.87
CA ARG A 337 23.81 -9.75 -14.58
C ARG A 337 22.93 -10.81 -13.91
N ILE A 338 21.75 -11.10 -14.46
CA ILE A 338 20.82 -12.06 -13.84
C ILE A 338 21.35 -13.49 -14.01
N LEU A 339 21.63 -14.15 -12.89
CA LEU A 339 22.04 -15.55 -12.84
C LEU A 339 21.17 -16.29 -11.85
N ILE A 340 20.64 -17.45 -12.25
CA ILE A 340 19.81 -18.31 -11.41
C ILE A 340 20.10 -19.77 -11.76
N GLY A 341 20.20 -20.62 -10.76
CA GLY A 341 20.34 -22.06 -10.87
C GLY A 341 19.04 -22.75 -11.25
N TYR A 342 19.14 -24.02 -11.64
CA TYR A 342 17.98 -24.78 -12.11
C TYR A 342 16.94 -25.02 -11.01
N ASP A 343 17.38 -25.34 -9.79
CA ASP A 343 16.48 -25.63 -8.66
C ASP A 343 15.69 -24.39 -8.21
N ALA A 344 16.37 -23.25 -8.09
CA ALA A 344 15.75 -21.96 -7.81
C ALA A 344 14.73 -21.57 -8.89
N LEU A 345 15.09 -21.73 -10.17
CA LEU A 345 14.19 -21.47 -11.29
C LEU A 345 12.96 -22.38 -11.26
N ASN A 346 13.13 -23.67 -10.96
CA ASN A 346 12.03 -24.62 -10.87
C ASN A 346 11.06 -24.23 -9.74
N LYS A 347 11.56 -23.88 -8.55
CA LYS A 347 10.71 -23.37 -7.46
C LYS A 347 9.99 -22.07 -7.83
N TYR A 348 10.68 -21.17 -8.51
CA TYR A 348 10.11 -19.92 -9.01
C TYR A 348 8.93 -20.20 -9.96
N ILE A 349 9.14 -21.02 -10.99
CA ILE A 349 8.11 -21.38 -11.97
C ILE A 349 6.96 -22.16 -11.31
N ASN A 350 7.24 -23.09 -10.40
CA ASN A 350 6.20 -23.87 -9.71
C ASN A 350 5.31 -23.02 -8.80
N LYS A 351 5.84 -21.95 -8.21
CA LYS A 351 5.03 -21.00 -7.45
C LYS A 351 4.27 -20.08 -8.40
N LEU A 352 4.92 -19.57 -9.45
CA LEU A 352 4.29 -18.70 -10.45
C LEU A 352 3.13 -19.39 -11.17
N SER A 353 3.25 -20.68 -11.50
CA SER A 353 2.17 -21.47 -12.12
C SER A 353 0.91 -21.52 -11.25
N LYS A 354 1.06 -21.56 -9.92
CA LYS A 354 -0.05 -21.50 -8.97
C LYS A 354 -0.67 -20.10 -8.87
N LEU A 355 0.12 -19.07 -9.11
CA LEU A 355 -0.37 -17.68 -9.11
C LEU A 355 -1.14 -17.34 -10.39
N ILE A 356 -0.77 -17.94 -11.53
CA ILE A 356 -1.46 -17.74 -12.82
C ILE A 356 -2.73 -18.58 -12.86
N SER A 357 -3.81 -18.01 -12.34
CA SER A 357 -5.17 -18.54 -12.44
C SER A 357 -6.14 -17.41 -12.76
N TYR A 358 -7.29 -17.74 -13.37
CA TYR A 358 -8.29 -16.74 -13.76
C TYR A 358 -8.66 -15.81 -12.60
N THR A 359 -9.02 -16.38 -11.45
CA THR A 359 -9.41 -15.61 -10.26
C THR A 359 -8.28 -14.70 -9.78
N THR A 360 -7.05 -15.19 -9.70
CA THR A 360 -5.93 -14.36 -9.20
C THR A 360 -5.63 -13.21 -10.15
N ILE A 361 -5.69 -13.45 -11.46
CA ILE A 361 -5.47 -12.40 -12.47
C ILE A 361 -6.53 -11.31 -12.37
N GLN A 362 -7.79 -11.65 -12.08
CA GLN A 362 -8.85 -10.64 -11.91
C GLN A 362 -8.58 -9.67 -10.76
N ILE A 363 -7.97 -10.14 -9.67
CA ILE A 363 -7.78 -9.33 -8.46
C ILE A 363 -6.36 -8.77 -8.29
N ARG A 364 -5.35 -9.38 -8.92
CA ARG A 364 -3.91 -9.14 -8.67
C ARG A 364 -3.05 -9.26 -9.93
N SER A 365 -3.57 -8.82 -11.08
CA SER A 365 -2.83 -8.87 -12.36
C SER A 365 -1.50 -8.12 -12.31
N ASP A 366 -1.43 -7.00 -11.59
CA ASP A 366 -0.25 -6.18 -11.37
C ASP A 366 0.89 -6.96 -10.70
N ILE A 367 0.59 -7.72 -9.65
CA ILE A 367 1.57 -8.49 -8.90
C ILE A 367 2.09 -9.67 -9.71
N ILE A 368 1.21 -10.36 -10.44
CA ILE A 368 1.61 -11.44 -11.33
C ILE A 368 2.47 -10.90 -12.47
N SER A 369 2.11 -9.73 -13.01
CA SER A 369 2.87 -9.07 -14.08
C SER A 369 4.30 -8.77 -13.64
N LEU A 370 4.51 -8.33 -12.39
CA LEU A 370 5.86 -8.14 -11.83
C LEU A 370 6.70 -9.43 -11.84
N GLN A 371 6.07 -10.58 -11.60
CA GLN A 371 6.76 -11.87 -11.69
C GLN A 371 7.13 -12.16 -13.15
N LEU A 372 6.18 -12.03 -14.08
CA LEU A 372 6.41 -12.27 -15.49
C LEU A 372 7.52 -11.37 -16.07
N VAL A 373 7.63 -10.12 -15.60
CA VAL A 373 8.76 -9.24 -15.92
C VAL A 373 10.09 -9.86 -15.48
N PHE A 374 10.21 -10.41 -14.28
CA PHE A 374 11.46 -11.06 -13.87
C PHE A 374 11.77 -12.30 -14.71
N LEU A 375 10.75 -13.11 -15.02
CA LEU A 375 10.89 -14.30 -15.88
C LEU A 375 11.40 -13.92 -17.28
N SER A 376 10.92 -12.81 -17.84
CA SER A 376 11.36 -12.29 -19.15
C SER A 376 12.87 -12.03 -19.19
N LYS A 377 13.42 -11.55 -18.07
CA LYS A 377 14.83 -11.22 -17.95
C LYS A 377 15.68 -12.48 -17.78
N ILE A 378 15.20 -13.47 -17.03
CA ILE A 378 15.84 -14.79 -16.95
C ILE A 378 15.87 -15.44 -18.34
N LEU A 379 14.74 -15.43 -19.05
CA LEU A 379 14.62 -16.00 -20.39
C LEU A 379 15.64 -15.38 -21.36
N ALA A 380 15.76 -14.05 -21.31
CA ALA A 380 16.67 -13.31 -22.18
C ALA A 380 18.16 -13.56 -21.89
N ASN A 381 18.54 -13.76 -20.62
CA ASN A 381 19.94 -13.94 -20.23
C ASN A 381 20.40 -15.41 -20.13
N THR A 382 19.46 -16.36 -20.06
CA THR A 382 19.78 -17.78 -19.89
C THR A 382 20.57 -18.33 -21.07
N LYS A 383 21.73 -18.93 -20.76
CA LYS A 383 22.57 -19.68 -21.71
C LYS A 383 22.43 -21.20 -21.57
N ASN A 384 21.85 -21.66 -20.45
CA ASN A 384 21.62 -23.08 -20.22
C ASN A 384 20.40 -23.55 -21.03
N LYS A 385 20.60 -24.53 -21.91
CA LYS A 385 19.56 -25.07 -22.79
C LYS A 385 18.37 -25.65 -22.02
N GLN A 386 18.61 -26.37 -20.92
CA GLN A 386 17.55 -26.97 -20.11
C GLN A 386 16.70 -25.91 -19.40
N GLN A 387 17.32 -24.86 -18.85
CA GLN A 387 16.59 -23.74 -18.26
C GLN A 387 15.75 -23.01 -19.31
N LEU A 388 16.31 -22.78 -20.50
CA LEU A 388 15.61 -22.17 -21.62
C LEU A 388 14.39 -23.01 -22.06
N GLU A 389 14.57 -24.32 -22.21
CA GLU A 389 13.48 -25.26 -22.51
C GLU A 389 12.40 -25.24 -21.43
N HIS A 390 12.80 -25.26 -20.16
CA HIS A 390 11.86 -25.25 -19.05
C HIS A 390 11.00 -23.98 -19.03
N ILE A 391 11.59 -22.80 -19.23
CA ILE A 391 10.85 -21.53 -19.29
C ILE A 391 9.91 -21.49 -20.50
N LEU A 392 10.39 -21.91 -21.67
CA LEU A 392 9.59 -21.88 -22.90
C LEU A 392 8.41 -22.86 -22.82
N ASN A 393 8.62 -24.07 -22.30
CA ASN A 393 7.56 -25.04 -22.07
C ASN A 393 6.53 -24.48 -21.09
N TYR A 394 6.97 -23.88 -19.98
CA TYR A 394 6.09 -23.24 -19.03
C TYR A 394 5.20 -22.16 -19.67
N LEU A 395 5.77 -21.28 -20.50
CA LEU A 395 4.99 -20.23 -21.17
C LEU A 395 4.00 -20.81 -22.20
N THR A 396 4.37 -21.90 -22.88
CA THR A 396 3.46 -22.63 -23.76
C THR A 396 2.33 -23.30 -22.96
N ASP A 397 2.64 -23.91 -21.81
CA ASP A 397 1.64 -24.55 -20.95
C ASP A 397 0.60 -23.55 -20.42
N ILE A 398 1.01 -22.31 -20.10
CA ILE A 398 0.06 -21.24 -19.76
C ILE A 398 -0.95 -21.04 -20.89
N LYS A 399 -0.47 -20.94 -22.14
CA LYS A 399 -1.32 -20.68 -23.32
C LYS A 399 -2.25 -21.85 -23.65
N LEU A 400 -1.79 -23.09 -23.37
CA LEU A 400 -2.57 -24.31 -23.55
C LEU A 400 -3.56 -24.58 -22.40
N SER A 401 -3.46 -23.84 -21.28
CA SER A 401 -4.37 -24.02 -20.15
C SER A 401 -5.80 -23.62 -20.50
N ASN A 402 -6.78 -24.32 -19.90
CA ASN A 402 -8.20 -24.02 -20.07
C ASN A 402 -8.57 -22.58 -19.64
N ASP A 403 -7.79 -22.00 -18.74
CA ASP A 403 -8.01 -20.66 -18.22
C ASP A 403 -7.51 -19.55 -19.14
N TYR A 404 -6.56 -19.82 -20.05
CA TYR A 404 -6.00 -18.80 -20.94
C TYR A 404 -7.06 -18.10 -21.77
N SER A 405 -8.05 -18.85 -22.25
CA SER A 405 -9.19 -18.31 -23.00
C SER A 405 -9.93 -17.21 -22.21
N LYS A 406 -10.00 -17.35 -20.88
CA LYS A 406 -10.70 -16.44 -19.96
C LYS A 406 -9.87 -15.24 -19.52
N PHE A 407 -8.56 -15.23 -19.76
CA PHE A 407 -7.73 -14.08 -19.39
C PHE A 407 -8.09 -12.85 -20.22
N SER A 408 -8.01 -11.67 -19.59
CA SER A 408 -8.19 -10.39 -20.30
C SER A 408 -7.14 -10.25 -21.39
N ASN A 409 -7.47 -9.53 -22.46
CA ASN A 409 -6.51 -9.26 -23.52
C ASN A 409 -5.30 -8.48 -23.00
N GLU A 410 -5.49 -7.56 -22.04
CA GLU A 410 -4.40 -6.87 -21.34
C GLU A 410 -3.41 -7.84 -20.70
N PHE A 411 -3.88 -8.87 -20.00
CA PHE A 411 -3.00 -9.84 -19.38
C PHE A 411 -2.36 -10.79 -20.40
N LYS A 412 -3.06 -11.12 -21.50
CA LYS A 412 -2.46 -11.87 -22.62
C LYS A 412 -1.31 -11.09 -23.27
N LEU A 413 -1.42 -9.77 -23.38
CA LEU A 413 -0.32 -8.90 -23.81
C LEU A 413 0.88 -9.02 -22.85
N VAL A 414 0.65 -9.02 -21.52
CA VAL A 414 1.72 -9.20 -20.53
C VAL A 414 2.43 -10.56 -20.71
N ILE A 415 1.69 -11.65 -20.88
CA ILE A 415 2.28 -12.97 -21.14
C ILE A 415 3.14 -12.93 -22.42
N ASN A 416 2.64 -12.29 -23.48
CA ASN A 416 3.38 -12.21 -24.74
C ASN A 416 4.63 -11.34 -24.65
N GLN A 417 4.62 -10.27 -23.83
CA GLN A 417 5.79 -9.43 -23.57
C GLN A 417 6.94 -10.16 -22.88
N VAL A 418 6.69 -11.29 -22.22
CA VAL A 418 7.76 -12.08 -21.57
C VAL A 418 8.85 -12.49 -22.58
N TYR A 419 8.47 -12.69 -23.84
CA TYR A 419 9.41 -13.06 -24.91
C TYR A 419 10.22 -11.88 -25.44
N PHE A 420 9.78 -10.63 -25.25
CA PHE A 420 10.35 -9.48 -25.95
C PHE A 420 11.84 -9.25 -25.61
N PRO A 421 12.29 -9.31 -24.35
CA PRO A 421 13.72 -9.15 -24.06
C PRO A 421 14.58 -10.26 -24.69
N TYR A 422 14.07 -11.49 -24.77
CA TYR A 422 14.73 -12.60 -25.44
C TYR A 422 14.84 -12.37 -26.96
N LEU A 423 13.81 -11.80 -27.57
CA LEU A 423 13.77 -11.41 -28.98
C LEU A 423 14.55 -10.11 -29.24
N GLY A 424 14.76 -9.22 -28.27
CA GLY A 424 15.45 -7.94 -28.46
C GLY A 424 16.99 -8.03 -28.34
N ILE A 425 17.50 -8.93 -27.50
CA ILE A 425 18.95 -9.10 -27.23
C ILE A 425 19.65 -10.00 -28.28
N SER A 426 18.87 -10.65 -29.15
CA SER A 426 19.29 -11.67 -30.11
C SER A 426 20.23 -11.21 -31.24
N LYS A 427 20.63 -9.93 -31.32
CA LYS A 427 21.71 -9.48 -32.25
C LYS A 427 23.01 -10.33 -32.13
N ARG A 428 23.11 -11.18 -31.10
CA ARG A 428 24.19 -12.12 -30.80
C ARG A 428 23.85 -13.62 -30.96
N LYS A 429 22.62 -14.00 -31.33
CA LYS A 429 22.18 -15.42 -31.43
C LYS A 429 22.14 -15.89 -32.88
N ASN A 430 22.41 -17.17 -33.10
CA ASN A 430 22.45 -17.76 -34.42
C ASN A 430 21.01 -17.88 -34.96
N LEU A 431 20.66 -17.07 -35.96
CA LEU A 431 19.32 -16.98 -36.56
C LEU A 431 18.86 -18.27 -37.26
N GLN A 432 19.75 -19.25 -37.39
CA GLN A 432 19.46 -20.59 -37.92
C GLN A 432 18.91 -21.57 -36.87
N ASP A 433 18.73 -21.14 -35.62
CA ASP A 433 18.07 -21.95 -34.59
C ASP A 433 16.56 -22.01 -34.85
N GLU A 434 16.08 -23.16 -35.33
CA GLU A 434 14.67 -23.42 -35.61
C GLU A 434 13.76 -23.11 -34.41
N LYS A 435 14.25 -23.38 -33.18
CA LYS A 435 13.51 -23.08 -31.96
C LYS A 435 13.32 -21.58 -31.76
N PHE A 436 14.30 -20.78 -32.12
CA PHE A 436 14.21 -19.33 -32.07
C PHE A 436 13.16 -18.81 -33.07
N SER A 437 13.21 -19.29 -34.31
CA SER A 437 12.25 -18.93 -35.36
C SER A 437 10.80 -19.29 -34.96
N ASN A 438 10.59 -20.46 -34.36
CA ASN A 438 9.28 -20.89 -33.86
C ASN A 438 8.75 -19.95 -32.76
N VAL A 439 9.61 -19.55 -31.81
CA VAL A 439 9.21 -18.59 -30.76
C VAL A 439 8.84 -17.24 -31.38
N LEU A 440 9.62 -16.74 -32.35
CA LEU A 440 9.32 -15.48 -33.03
C LEU A 440 7.97 -15.56 -33.76
N GLN A 441 7.72 -16.64 -34.50
CA GLN A 441 6.46 -16.85 -35.21
C GLN A 441 5.27 -16.84 -34.25
N ILE A 442 5.32 -17.64 -33.17
CA ILE A 442 4.25 -17.69 -32.17
C ILE A 442 3.97 -16.30 -31.58
N VAL A 443 5.01 -15.57 -31.19
CA VAL A 443 4.88 -14.25 -30.56
C VAL A 443 4.26 -13.22 -31.50
N LEU A 444 4.62 -13.23 -32.79
CA LEU A 444 4.09 -12.30 -33.78
C LEU A 444 2.65 -12.64 -34.18
N THR A 445 2.32 -13.91 -34.36
CA THR A 445 0.94 -14.35 -34.62
C THR A 445 0.04 -14.05 -33.43
N ASP A 446 0.45 -14.40 -32.21
CA ASP A 446 -0.31 -14.10 -30.98
C ASP A 446 -0.51 -12.60 -30.80
N SER A 447 0.52 -11.79 -31.08
CA SER A 447 0.39 -10.32 -31.01
C SER A 447 -0.73 -9.83 -31.91
N SER A 448 -0.74 -10.26 -33.17
CA SER A 448 -1.74 -9.85 -34.15
C SER A 448 -3.15 -10.20 -33.68
N GLU A 449 -3.36 -11.42 -33.19
CA GLU A 449 -4.65 -11.86 -32.67
C GLU A 449 -5.10 -11.08 -31.43
N ILE A 450 -4.22 -10.92 -30.44
CA ILE A 450 -4.55 -10.26 -29.18
C ILE A 450 -4.86 -8.78 -29.42
N ILE A 451 -4.08 -8.11 -30.29
CA ILE A 451 -4.30 -6.71 -30.64
C ILE A 451 -5.64 -6.56 -31.37
N GLN A 452 -5.94 -7.40 -32.37
CA GLN A 452 -7.22 -7.35 -33.08
C GLN A 452 -8.42 -7.55 -32.13
N LYS A 453 -8.35 -8.56 -31.25
CA LYS A 453 -9.38 -8.79 -30.23
C LYS A 453 -9.50 -7.60 -29.27
N SER A 454 -8.39 -7.02 -28.84
CA SER A 454 -8.39 -5.83 -27.98
C SER A 454 -9.09 -4.64 -28.65
N LEU A 455 -8.90 -4.42 -29.95
CA LEU A 455 -9.60 -3.36 -30.67
C LEU A 455 -11.11 -3.61 -30.75
N ILE A 456 -11.52 -4.84 -31.06
CA ILE A 456 -12.93 -5.24 -31.10
C ILE A 456 -13.58 -5.02 -29.72
N ASP A 457 -12.88 -5.43 -28.67
CA ASP A 457 -13.32 -5.31 -27.28
C ASP A 457 -13.13 -3.90 -26.70
N LYS A 458 -12.59 -2.95 -27.49
CA LYS A 458 -12.22 -1.58 -27.05
C LYS A 458 -11.33 -1.55 -25.80
N THR A 459 -10.50 -2.56 -25.64
CA THR A 459 -9.51 -2.68 -24.56
C THR A 459 -8.28 -1.85 -24.91
N PRO A 460 -7.78 -0.99 -24.00
CA PRO A 460 -6.62 -0.15 -24.27
C PRO A 460 -5.35 -1.00 -24.44
N ILE A 461 -4.52 -0.62 -25.42
CA ILE A 461 -3.24 -1.28 -25.69
C ILE A 461 -2.13 -0.30 -25.31
N GLN A 462 -1.19 -0.75 -24.47
CA GLN A 462 -0.10 0.10 -24.01
C GLN A 462 0.83 0.47 -25.18
N MET A 463 1.08 1.76 -25.38
CA MET A 463 1.98 2.25 -26.44
C MET A 463 3.38 1.60 -26.37
N LYS A 464 3.87 1.32 -25.14
CA LYS A 464 5.13 0.60 -24.93
C LYS A 464 5.14 -0.77 -25.63
N TYR A 465 4.04 -1.53 -25.54
CA TYR A 465 3.90 -2.82 -26.21
C TYR A 465 4.05 -2.67 -27.73
N LEU A 466 3.34 -1.71 -28.32
CA LEU A 466 3.37 -1.44 -29.76
C LEU A 466 4.79 -1.04 -30.21
N ILE A 467 5.48 -0.20 -29.45
CA ILE A 467 6.85 0.20 -29.75
C ILE A 467 7.79 -1.00 -29.71
N GLU A 468 7.78 -1.80 -28.64
CA GLU A 468 8.64 -2.98 -28.54
C GLU A 468 8.36 -4.00 -29.65
N LEU A 469 7.08 -4.21 -30.00
CA LEU A 469 6.69 -5.08 -31.11
C LEU A 469 7.18 -4.54 -32.47
N SER A 470 7.06 -3.23 -32.72
CA SER A 470 7.56 -2.60 -33.95
C SER A 470 9.08 -2.73 -34.09
N GLN A 471 9.82 -2.69 -32.97
CA GLN A 471 11.27 -2.92 -32.96
C GLN A 471 11.60 -4.37 -33.30
N ILE A 472 10.83 -5.34 -32.79
CA ILE A 472 10.97 -6.76 -33.14
C ILE A 472 10.78 -6.94 -34.65
N PHE A 473 9.69 -6.43 -35.23
CA PHE A 473 9.49 -6.47 -36.68
C PHE A 473 10.67 -5.87 -37.44
N GLY A 474 11.10 -4.66 -37.07
CA GLY A 474 12.23 -3.98 -37.71
C GLY A 474 13.57 -4.73 -37.58
N PHE A 475 13.80 -5.45 -36.49
CA PHE A 475 15.02 -6.26 -36.34
C PHE A 475 15.03 -7.50 -37.23
N TYR A 476 13.87 -8.12 -37.47
CA TYR A 476 13.79 -9.42 -38.14
C TYR A 476 13.37 -9.36 -39.61
N VAL A 477 12.88 -8.23 -40.08
CA VAL A 477 12.38 -8.06 -41.45
C VAL A 477 13.35 -8.55 -42.53
N LYS A 478 14.66 -8.29 -42.40
CA LYS A 478 15.63 -8.74 -43.42
C LYS A 478 15.71 -10.25 -43.57
N ASN A 479 15.44 -10.99 -42.50
CA ASN A 479 15.57 -12.45 -42.47
C ASN A 479 14.26 -13.16 -42.81
N PHE A 480 13.12 -12.53 -42.51
CA PHE A 480 11.80 -13.16 -42.62
C PHE A 480 10.85 -12.45 -43.60
N LYS A 481 11.31 -11.45 -44.38
CA LYS A 481 10.48 -10.74 -45.38
C LYS A 481 9.84 -11.63 -46.45
N THR A 482 10.37 -12.83 -46.69
CA THR A 482 9.82 -13.81 -47.64
C THR A 482 8.86 -14.81 -47.00
N GLN A 483 8.71 -14.78 -45.67
CA GLN A 483 7.85 -15.69 -44.93
C GLN A 483 6.45 -15.10 -44.79
N GLU A 484 5.44 -15.83 -45.27
CA GLU A 484 4.03 -15.40 -45.28
C GLU A 484 3.54 -15.00 -43.89
N TRP A 485 3.75 -15.86 -42.89
CA TRP A 485 3.35 -15.58 -41.50
C TRP A 485 3.94 -14.29 -40.93
N PHE A 486 5.13 -13.89 -41.36
CA PHE A 486 5.80 -12.67 -40.89
C PHE A 486 5.19 -11.44 -41.56
N VAL A 487 4.98 -11.51 -42.88
CA VAL A 487 4.36 -10.44 -43.68
C VAL A 487 2.92 -10.19 -43.23
N ASP A 488 2.13 -11.25 -43.04
CA ASP A 488 0.74 -11.15 -42.59
C ASP A 488 0.61 -10.54 -41.19
N SER A 489 1.51 -10.93 -40.29
CA SER A 489 1.56 -10.37 -38.93
C SER A 489 1.92 -8.88 -38.96
N PHE A 490 2.87 -8.49 -39.81
CA PHE A 490 3.26 -7.08 -39.95
C PHE A 490 2.13 -6.24 -40.56
N GLN A 491 1.48 -6.71 -41.63
CA GLN A 491 0.36 -6.01 -42.26
C GLN A 491 -0.81 -5.85 -41.31
N SER A 492 -1.13 -6.90 -40.53
CA SER A 492 -2.15 -6.82 -39.47
C SER A 492 -1.81 -5.74 -38.46
N PHE A 493 -0.56 -5.70 -37.99
CA PHE A 493 -0.07 -4.72 -37.04
C PHE A 493 -0.06 -3.29 -37.61
N GLU A 494 0.31 -3.12 -38.87
CA GLU A 494 0.30 -1.83 -39.59
C GLU A 494 -1.10 -1.24 -39.70
N ASN A 495 -2.07 -2.03 -40.15
CA ASN A 495 -3.48 -1.62 -40.26
C ASN A 495 -4.02 -1.12 -38.92
N ILE A 496 -3.68 -1.81 -37.83
CA ILE A 496 -4.10 -1.43 -36.47
C ILE A 496 -3.53 -0.08 -36.07
N VAL A 497 -2.26 0.17 -36.36
CA VAL A 497 -1.60 1.43 -36.00
C VAL A 497 -2.09 2.58 -36.88
N GLU A 498 -2.38 2.33 -38.16
CA GLU A 498 -3.04 3.30 -39.04
C GLU A 498 -4.43 3.69 -38.55
N ASP A 499 -5.26 2.71 -38.18
CA ASP A 499 -6.61 2.96 -37.68
C ASP A 499 -6.60 3.70 -36.34
N SER A 500 -5.66 3.35 -35.45
CA SER A 500 -5.45 4.07 -34.19
C SER A 500 -5.06 5.53 -34.43
N LYS A 501 -4.20 5.79 -35.41
CA LYS A 501 -3.81 7.15 -35.81
C LYS A 501 -5.00 7.93 -36.37
N ARG A 502 -5.80 7.32 -37.27
CA ARG A 502 -7.01 7.93 -37.82
C ARG A 502 -7.99 8.34 -36.72
N GLN A 503 -8.15 7.53 -35.67
CA GLN A 503 -9.02 7.86 -34.55
C GLN A 503 -8.52 9.07 -33.73
N ILE A 504 -7.22 9.17 -33.50
CA ILE A 504 -6.61 10.33 -32.81
C ILE A 504 -6.84 11.60 -33.63
N ASP A 505 -6.60 11.53 -34.93
CA ASP A 505 -6.78 12.64 -35.87
C ASP A 505 -8.26 13.07 -35.93
N LEU A 506 -9.20 12.12 -35.99
CA LEU A 506 -10.65 12.38 -36.01
C LEU A 506 -11.18 13.00 -34.71
N ASN A 507 -10.59 12.65 -33.56
CA ASN A 507 -11.00 13.17 -32.26
C ASN A 507 -10.35 14.52 -31.90
N ASN A 508 -9.57 15.13 -32.82
CA ASN A 508 -8.81 16.37 -32.58
C ASN A 508 -7.96 16.33 -31.30
N GLN A 509 -7.54 15.14 -30.88
CA GLN A 509 -6.72 14.99 -29.68
C GLN A 509 -5.29 15.43 -30.00
N LYS A 510 -4.87 16.57 -29.42
CA LYS A 510 -3.47 17.00 -29.50
C LYS A 510 -2.61 16.09 -28.62
N LEU A 511 -1.82 15.23 -29.25
CA LEU A 511 -0.74 14.51 -28.56
C LEU A 511 0.26 15.53 -28.00
N THR A 512 0.63 15.40 -26.72
CA THR A 512 1.58 16.32 -26.08
C THR A 512 2.78 15.60 -25.47
N GLY A 513 3.97 16.21 -25.58
CA GLY A 513 5.20 15.74 -24.91
C GLY A 513 5.61 14.31 -25.26
N TYR A 514 5.52 13.42 -24.28
CA TYR A 514 5.98 12.03 -24.37
C TYR A 514 5.18 11.21 -25.38
N GLU A 515 3.87 11.42 -25.48
CA GLU A 515 2.99 10.66 -26.37
C GLU A 515 3.35 10.89 -27.85
N GLN A 516 3.63 12.15 -28.21
CA GLN A 516 4.07 12.48 -29.57
C GLN A 516 5.41 11.82 -29.90
N THR A 517 6.34 11.80 -28.95
CA THR A 517 7.66 11.16 -29.13
C THR A 517 7.50 9.65 -29.34
N ALA A 518 6.68 8.99 -28.50
CA ALA A 518 6.37 7.58 -28.60
C ALA A 518 5.73 7.23 -29.96
N TRP A 519 4.78 8.05 -30.43
CA TRP A 519 4.14 7.91 -31.73
C TRP A 519 5.11 8.08 -32.91
N ASN A 520 6.03 9.03 -32.83
CA ASN A 520 7.04 9.23 -33.88
C ASN A 520 7.98 8.01 -33.96
N VAL A 521 8.45 7.50 -32.83
CA VAL A 521 9.29 6.28 -32.78
C VAL A 521 8.55 5.10 -33.41
N LEU A 522 7.27 4.93 -33.09
CA LEU A 522 6.45 3.87 -33.68
C LEU A 522 6.38 4.03 -35.20
N GLN A 523 6.03 5.21 -35.71
CA GLN A 523 5.94 5.48 -37.15
C GLN A 523 7.27 5.28 -37.89
N ASP A 524 8.39 5.68 -37.28
CA ASP A 524 9.71 5.52 -37.89
C ASP A 524 10.11 4.04 -37.98
N ASN A 525 9.79 3.23 -36.96
CA ASN A 525 9.99 1.78 -37.01
C ASN A 525 9.14 1.12 -38.10
N PHE A 526 7.89 1.55 -38.28
CA PHE A 526 7.03 1.08 -39.37
C PHE A 526 7.60 1.41 -40.74
N LYS A 527 7.92 2.68 -41.00
CA LYS A 527 8.51 3.11 -42.27
C LYS A 527 9.79 2.34 -42.57
N TYR A 528 10.65 2.15 -41.57
CA TYR A 528 11.87 1.37 -41.73
C TYR A 528 11.57 -0.07 -42.15
N THR A 529 10.63 -0.72 -41.46
CA THR A 529 10.25 -2.11 -41.74
C THR A 529 9.61 -2.25 -43.12
N ASP A 530 8.68 -1.37 -43.47
CA ASP A 530 7.98 -1.35 -44.77
C ASP A 530 8.95 -1.15 -45.94
N VAL A 531 9.91 -0.21 -45.80
CA VAL A 531 10.96 -0.01 -46.80
C VAL A 531 11.77 -1.30 -47.00
N LEU A 532 12.10 -2.03 -45.94
CA LEU A 532 12.87 -3.26 -46.04
C LEU A 532 12.07 -4.45 -46.60
N LEU A 533 10.76 -4.50 -46.37
CA LEU A 533 9.87 -5.48 -47.01
C LEU A 533 9.81 -5.26 -48.53
N LYS A 534 9.74 -4.00 -48.97
CA LYS A 534 9.64 -3.61 -50.38
C LYS A 534 10.98 -3.64 -51.13
N GLN A 535 12.11 -3.79 -50.44
CA GLN A 535 13.42 -3.96 -51.08
C GLN A 535 13.50 -5.35 -51.73
N SER A 536 13.41 -5.38 -53.07
CA SER A 536 13.75 -6.56 -53.85
C SER A 536 15.23 -6.93 -53.65
N GLU A 537 15.51 -8.23 -53.62
CA GLU A 537 16.89 -8.71 -53.75
C GLU A 537 17.37 -8.32 -55.15
N LYS A 538 18.00 -7.16 -55.29
CA LYS A 538 18.91 -6.96 -56.40
C LYS A 538 20.09 -7.87 -56.13
N GLU A 539 20.04 -9.05 -56.76
CA GLU A 539 21.15 -9.97 -56.93
C GLU A 539 22.40 -9.15 -57.29
N TYR A 540 23.39 -9.15 -56.40
CA TYR A 540 24.76 -9.04 -56.84
C TYR A 540 25.08 -10.36 -57.55
N ILE A 541 24.91 -10.36 -58.87
CA ILE A 541 25.56 -11.33 -59.76
C ILE A 541 27.03 -10.97 -59.88
#